data_AF-A0A7D6V4B0-F1
#
_entry.id   AF-A0A7D6V4B0-F1
#
_cell.length_a   1.000
_cell.length_b   1.000
_cell.length_c   1.000
_cell.angle_alpha   90.00
_cell.angle_beta   90.00
_cell.angle_gamma   90.00
#
_symmetry.space_group_name_H-M   'P 1'
#
loop_
_entity.id
_entity.type
_entity.pdbx_description
1 polymer ?
#
loop_
_entity_poly.entity_id
_entity_poly.type
_entity_poly.pdbx_seq_one_letter_code
_entity_poly.pdbx_strand_id
1 'polypeptide(L)'
;MGRDIIADIITSIRNADMDQKGRVQIVSTNITKNIVKILLREGFIENVRKHQESQKNFLVSTLRHRKTRKGNKIILKRISRPGLRIYSNYKRIPKILGGMGIVILSTSRGIMTDREARLEKIGGEILCYIW
;
A
#
# COMPACT_ATOMS: atom_id res chain seq x y z
N MET A 1 -1.27 21.78 9.39
CA MET A 1 -1.35 21.05 8.10
C MET A 1 -1.11 19.57 8.40
N GLY A 2 -2.13 18.72 8.32
CA GLY A 2 -2.02 17.30 8.71
C GLY A 2 -1.28 16.48 7.65
N ARG A 3 -0.30 15.68 8.06
CA ARG A 3 0.50 14.81 7.18
C ARG A 3 -0.33 13.59 6.74
N ASP A 4 -0.57 13.41 5.43
CA ASP A 4 -1.21 12.19 4.90
C ASP A 4 -0.18 11.06 4.80
N ILE A 5 -0.14 10.22 5.84
CA ILE A 5 0.78 9.08 5.97
C ILE A 5 0.70 8.13 4.77
N ILE A 6 -0.48 7.94 4.16
CA ILE A 6 -0.66 7.01 3.05
C ILE A 6 -0.07 7.62 1.77
N ALA A 7 -0.25 8.93 1.55
CA ALA A 7 0.38 9.63 0.45
C ALA A 7 1.91 9.60 0.56
N ASP A 8 2.46 9.74 1.76
CA ASP A 8 3.89 9.62 2.02
C ASP A 8 4.40 8.21 1.67
N ILE A 9 3.72 7.15 2.13
CA ILE A 9 4.08 5.75 1.80
C ILE A 9 4.12 5.53 0.29
N ILE A 10 3.08 5.96 -0.41
CA ILE A 10 2.95 5.83 -1.87
C ILE A 10 4.10 6.53 -2.59
N THR A 11 4.41 7.75 -2.15
CA THR A 11 5.47 8.56 -2.75
C THR A 11 6.84 7.94 -2.49
N SER A 12 7.12 7.49 -1.28
CA SER A 12 8.38 6.83 -0.93
C SER A 12 8.61 5.57 -1.74
N ILE A 13 7.59 4.72 -1.91
CA ILE A 13 7.69 3.50 -2.74
C ILE A 13 7.93 3.86 -4.20
N ARG A 14 7.16 4.81 -4.74
CA ARG A 14 7.30 5.24 -6.15
C ARG A 14 8.71 5.76 -6.44
N ASN A 15 9.27 6.55 -5.53
CA ASN A 15 10.61 7.11 -5.70
C ASN A 15 11.68 6.00 -5.61
N ALA A 16 11.54 5.05 -4.70
CA ALA A 16 12.47 3.93 -4.59
C ALA A 16 12.44 2.97 -5.79
N ASP A 17 11.27 2.81 -6.42
CA ASP A 17 11.10 2.06 -7.68
C ASP A 17 11.75 2.80 -8.86
N MET A 18 11.63 4.13 -8.91
CA MET A 18 12.25 4.96 -9.95
C MET A 18 13.78 5.03 -9.85
N ASP A 19 14.33 5.11 -8.64
CA ASP A 19 15.77 5.22 -8.40
C ASP A 19 16.54 3.91 -8.64
N GLN A 20 15.87 2.79 -8.96
CA GLN A 20 16.44 1.44 -9.15
C GLN A 20 17.24 0.88 -7.95
N LYS A 21 17.35 1.63 -6.86
CA LYS A 21 17.99 1.22 -5.59
C LYS A 21 17.20 0.12 -4.90
N GLY A 22 15.88 0.10 -5.12
CA GLY A 22 14.99 -0.93 -4.67
C GLY A 22 14.83 -1.10 -3.17
N ARG A 23 15.27 -0.12 -2.39
CA ARG A 23 15.08 -0.08 -0.94
C ARG A 23 14.41 1.23 -0.56
N VAL A 24 13.43 1.16 0.33
CA VAL A 24 12.70 2.31 0.85
C VAL A 24 12.67 2.25 2.36
N GLN A 25 12.97 3.38 3.01
CA GLN A 25 12.87 3.53 4.45
C GLN A 25 11.66 4.41 4.78
N ILE A 26 10.73 3.88 5.57
CA ILE A 26 9.49 4.59 5.93
C ILE A 26 9.31 4.54 7.44
N VAL A 27 8.81 5.62 8.05
CA VAL A 27 8.50 5.65 9.49
C VAL A 27 7.46 4.59 9.83
N SER A 28 7.76 3.81 10.87
CA SER A 28 6.93 2.72 11.34
C SER A 28 5.74 3.24 12.15
N THR A 29 4.58 3.37 11.50
CA THR A 29 3.27 3.57 12.16
C THR A 29 2.43 2.30 12.06
N ASN A 30 1.31 2.21 12.79
CA ASN A 30 0.41 1.06 12.68
C ASN A 30 -0.18 0.92 11.27
N ILE A 31 -0.53 2.04 10.63
CA ILE A 31 -1.01 2.08 9.25
C ILE A 31 0.09 1.61 8.29
N THR A 32 1.31 2.14 8.44
CA THR A 32 2.45 1.75 7.61
C THR A 32 2.72 0.26 7.70
N LYS A 33 2.75 -0.29 8.92
CA LYS A 33 2.97 -1.73 9.15
C LYS A 33 1.93 -2.58 8.43
N ASN A 34 0.66 -2.23 8.52
CA ASN A 34 -0.43 -2.98 7.90
C ASN A 34 -0.34 -2.94 6.36
N ILE A 35 -0.11 -1.75 5.79
CA ILE A 35 0.05 -1.61 4.33
C ILE A 35 1.27 -2.40 3.85
N VAL A 36 2.43 -2.23 4.49
CA VAL A 36 3.66 -2.94 4.12
C VAL A 36 3.51 -4.46 4.25
N LYS A 37 2.77 -4.96 5.26
CA LYS A 37 2.46 -6.38 5.41
C LYS A 37 1.62 -6.91 4.24
N ILE A 38 0.61 -6.14 3.79
CA ILE A 38 -0.18 -6.50 2.61
C ILE A 38 0.72 -6.53 1.37
N LEU A 39 1.55 -5.50 1.16
CA LEU A 39 2.46 -5.45 0.02
C LEU A 39 3.46 -6.60 -0.03
N LEU A 40 3.95 -7.04 1.13
CA LEU A 40 4.82 -8.21 1.27
C LEU A 40 4.08 -9.49 0.91
N ARG A 41 2.87 -9.71 1.46
CA ARG A 41 2.05 -10.89 1.19
C ARG A 41 1.65 -11.01 -0.28
N GLU A 42 1.35 -9.89 -0.93
CA GLU A 42 0.98 -9.83 -2.35
C GLU A 42 2.20 -9.83 -3.29
N GLY A 43 3.41 -9.85 -2.73
CA GLY A 43 4.66 -10.02 -3.48
C GLY A 43 5.17 -8.78 -4.22
N PHE A 44 4.68 -7.58 -3.87
CA PHE A 44 5.22 -6.29 -4.34
C PHE A 44 6.52 -5.93 -3.61
N ILE A 45 6.61 -6.30 -2.34
CA ILE A 45 7.80 -6.17 -1.51
C ILE A 45 8.39 -7.56 -1.31
N GLU A 46 9.71 -7.68 -1.44
CA GLU A 46 10.43 -8.93 -1.26
C GLU A 46 10.80 -9.17 0.21
N ASN A 47 11.22 -8.11 0.91
CA ASN A 47 11.64 -8.21 2.31
C ASN A 47 11.35 -6.90 3.06
N VAL A 48 11.08 -7.02 4.35
CA VAL A 48 10.86 -5.89 5.27
C VAL A 48 11.69 -6.12 6.53
N ARG A 49 12.53 -5.14 6.88
CA ARG A 49 13.31 -5.13 8.12
C ARG A 49 12.89 -3.95 8.99
N LYS A 50 12.83 -4.19 10.30
CA LYS A 50 12.69 -3.10 11.27
C LYS A 50 14.06 -2.51 11.52
N HIS A 51 14.14 -1.18 11.52
CA HIS A 51 15.35 -0.45 11.85
C HIS A 51 14.98 0.62 12.87
N GLN A 52 15.81 0.82 13.89
CA GLN A 52 15.61 1.84 14.91
C GLN A 52 16.78 2.81 14.87
N GLU A 53 16.46 4.09 14.77
CA GLU A 53 17.44 5.16 14.68
C GLU A 53 16.94 6.34 15.50
N SER A 54 17.76 6.85 16.43
CA SER A 54 17.44 8.03 17.25
C SER A 54 16.04 7.96 17.90
N GLN A 55 15.73 6.83 18.54
CA GLN A 55 14.44 6.49 19.16
C GLN A 55 13.23 6.38 18.21
N LYS A 56 13.41 6.55 16.90
CA LYS A 56 12.35 6.36 15.90
C LYS A 56 12.47 4.99 15.26
N ASN A 57 11.31 4.36 15.04
CA ASN A 57 11.22 3.08 14.36
C ASN A 57 10.94 3.29 12.88
N PHE A 58 11.62 2.54 12.03
CA PHE A 58 11.51 2.54 10.58
C PHE A 58 11.27 1.14 10.05
N LEU A 59 10.59 1.07 8.90
CA LEU A 59 10.46 -0.11 8.08
C LEU A 59 11.30 0.08 6.83
N VAL A 60 12.38 -0.68 6.74
CA VAL A 60 13.23 -0.76 5.56
C VAL A 60 12.69 -1.88 4.67
N SER A 61 12.06 -1.51 3.57
CA SER A 61 11.42 -2.46 2.64
C SER A 61 12.23 -2.57 1.36
N THR A 62 12.44 -3.79 0.88
CA THR A 62 13.10 -4.08 -0.40
C THR A 62 12.02 -4.38 -1.44
N LEU A 63 11.92 -3.55 -2.47
CA LEU A 63 10.95 -3.69 -3.55
C LEU A 63 11.37 -4.81 -4.49
N ARG A 64 10.43 -5.63 -4.92
CA ARG A 64 10.71 -6.70 -5.87
C ARG A 64 10.91 -6.12 -7.27
N HIS A 65 12.14 -6.18 -7.78
CA HIS A 65 12.45 -5.73 -9.14
C HIS A 65 12.09 -6.82 -10.13
N ARG A 66 11.07 -6.60 -10.96
CA ARG A 66 10.83 -7.48 -12.12
C ARG A 66 11.84 -7.11 -13.20
N LYS A 67 12.86 -7.95 -13.38
CA LYS A 67 13.89 -7.87 -14.45
C LYS A 67 13.30 -8.12 -15.86
N THR A 68 12.15 -7.55 -16.20
CA THR A 68 11.61 -7.62 -17.55
C THR A 68 12.07 -6.40 -18.33
N ARG A 69 12.64 -6.62 -19.53
CA ARG A 69 13.06 -5.55 -20.49
C ARG A 69 11.93 -4.55 -20.83
N LYS A 70 10.67 -4.88 -20.49
CA LYS A 70 9.53 -3.96 -20.43
C LYS A 70 9.20 -3.73 -18.95
N GLY A 71 9.52 -2.56 -18.42
CA GLY A 71 9.40 -2.22 -17.00
C GLY A 71 7.96 -2.31 -16.49
N ASN A 72 7.64 -3.42 -15.81
CA ASN A 72 6.41 -3.51 -15.02
C ASN A 72 6.60 -2.67 -13.76
N LYS A 73 6.37 -1.37 -13.91
CA LYS A 73 6.40 -0.36 -12.84
C LYS A 73 5.25 -0.61 -11.88
N ILE A 74 5.52 -0.62 -10.58
CA ILE A 74 4.46 -0.68 -9.57
C ILE A 74 3.78 0.68 -9.54
N ILE A 75 2.49 0.73 -9.84
CA ILE A 75 1.69 1.94 -9.77
C ILE A 75 0.85 1.92 -8.51
N LEU A 76 1.17 2.83 -7.58
CA LEU A 76 0.35 3.08 -6.40
C LEU A 76 -0.41 4.40 -6.56
N LYS A 77 -1.73 4.37 -6.38
CA LYS A 77 -2.60 5.55 -6.51
C LYS A 77 -3.43 5.77 -5.25
N ARG A 78 -3.29 6.96 -4.65
CA ARG A 78 -4.11 7.41 -3.51
C ARG A 78 -5.53 7.75 -3.96
N ILE A 79 -6.54 7.19 -3.28
CA ILE A 79 -7.96 7.42 -3.60
C ILE A 79 -8.64 8.32 -2.57
N SER A 80 -8.85 7.88 -1.33
CA SER A 80 -9.59 8.65 -0.31
C SER A 80 -8.76 9.72 0.42
N ARG A 81 -8.68 10.95 -0.06
CA ARG A 81 -7.81 12.00 0.53
C ARG A 81 -8.46 12.69 1.75
N PRO A 82 -7.70 13.38 2.62
CA PRO A 82 -8.28 14.10 3.76
C PRO A 82 -9.42 15.07 3.39
N GLY A 83 -9.32 15.75 2.24
CA GLY A 83 -10.36 16.64 1.73
C GLY A 83 -11.50 15.96 0.96
N LEU A 84 -11.38 14.68 0.61
CA LEU A 84 -12.43 13.92 -0.05
C LEU A 84 -12.29 12.43 0.30
N ARG A 85 -13.10 11.99 1.27
CA ARG A 85 -13.11 10.61 1.72
C ARG A 85 -13.99 9.76 0.82
N ILE A 86 -13.45 8.63 0.35
CA ILE A 86 -14.13 7.73 -0.58
C ILE A 86 -14.42 6.42 0.14
N TYR A 87 -15.70 6.07 0.23
CA TYR A 87 -16.18 4.85 0.85
C TYR A 87 -16.85 3.94 -0.17
N SER A 88 -16.79 2.63 0.05
CA SER A 88 -17.52 1.65 -0.76
C SER A 88 -18.04 0.49 0.07
N ASN A 89 -19.23 0.01 -0.30
CA ASN A 89 -19.80 -1.22 0.21
C ASN A 89 -19.10 -2.42 -0.47
N TYR A 90 -19.00 -3.58 0.22
CA TYR A 90 -18.37 -4.79 -0.31
C TYR A 90 -18.83 -5.18 -1.73
N LYS A 91 -20.11 -4.96 -2.06
CA LYS A 91 -20.67 -5.25 -3.39
C LYS A 91 -20.14 -4.32 -4.49
N ARG A 92 -19.76 -3.10 -4.12
CA ARG A 92 -19.33 -2.03 -5.03
C ARG A 92 -17.83 -1.76 -4.96
N ILE A 93 -17.05 -2.62 -4.29
CA ILE A 93 -15.58 -2.48 -4.28
C ILE A 93 -15.09 -2.68 -5.72
N PRO A 94 -14.36 -1.70 -6.30
CA PRO A 94 -13.89 -1.80 -7.68
C PRO A 94 -12.86 -2.93 -7.83
N LYS A 95 -12.82 -3.54 -9.02
CA LYS A 95 -11.77 -4.49 -9.41
C LYS A 95 -10.77 -3.75 -10.29
N ILE A 96 -9.49 -3.77 -9.92
CA ILE A 96 -8.43 -3.12 -10.70
C ILE A 96 -7.87 -4.12 -11.70
N LEU A 97 -7.80 -3.73 -12.97
CA LEU A 97 -7.31 -4.58 -14.07
C LEU A 97 -7.93 -6.00 -14.07
N GLY A 98 -9.25 -6.09 -13.95
CA GLY A 98 -9.94 -7.39 -13.92
C GLY A 98 -9.65 -8.26 -12.68
N GLY A 99 -9.00 -7.71 -11.65
CA GLY A 99 -8.59 -8.43 -10.44
C GLY A 99 -7.10 -8.75 -10.35
N MET A 100 -6.30 -8.33 -11.35
CA MET A 100 -4.84 -8.40 -11.29
C MET A 100 -4.25 -7.38 -10.32
N GLY A 101 -4.86 -6.19 -10.22
CA GLY A 101 -4.50 -5.19 -9.22
C GLY A 101 -5.25 -5.38 -7.91
N ILE A 102 -4.82 -4.65 -6.90
CA ILE A 102 -5.34 -4.76 -5.53
C ILE A 102 -5.85 -3.40 -5.07
N VAL A 103 -6.96 -3.43 -4.33
CA VAL A 103 -7.46 -2.27 -3.60
C VAL A 103 -7.21 -2.49 -2.12
N ILE A 104 -6.61 -1.50 -1.46
CA ILE A 104 -6.42 -1.49 -0.01
C ILE A 104 -7.51 -0.62 0.61
N LEU A 105 -8.20 -1.18 1.60
CA LEU A 105 -9.38 -0.61 2.24
C LEU A 105 -9.15 -0.53 3.74
N SER A 106 -9.65 0.54 4.38
CA SER A 106 -9.80 0.60 5.83
C SER A 106 -11.23 0.23 6.19
N THR A 107 -11.40 -0.84 6.97
CA THR A 107 -12.70 -1.37 7.39
C THR A 107 -12.82 -1.36 8.91
N SER A 108 -14.00 -1.70 9.44
CA SER A 108 -14.21 -1.87 10.88
C SER A 108 -13.35 -2.97 11.52
N ARG A 109 -12.85 -3.93 10.73
CA ARG A 109 -11.97 -5.01 11.18
C ARG A 109 -10.49 -4.76 10.91
N GLY A 110 -10.15 -3.56 10.42
CA GLY A 110 -8.79 -3.16 10.10
C GLY A 110 -8.55 -2.96 8.60
N ILE A 111 -7.27 -2.82 8.25
CA ILE A 111 -6.83 -2.59 6.88
C ILE A 111 -6.67 -3.93 6.17
N MET A 112 -7.33 -4.10 5.03
CA MET A 112 -7.37 -5.34 4.27
C MET A 112 -7.47 -5.09 2.76
N THR A 113 -7.34 -6.17 1.98
CA THR A 113 -7.50 -6.16 0.52
C THR A 113 -8.96 -6.22 0.10
N ASP A 114 -9.27 -5.90 -1.15
CA ASP A 114 -10.60 -6.06 -1.72
C ASP A 114 -11.08 -7.51 -1.78
N ARG A 115 -10.16 -8.47 -1.88
CA ARG A 115 -10.51 -9.89 -1.85
C ARG A 115 -11.01 -10.28 -0.46
N GLU A 116 -10.26 -9.93 0.58
CA GLU A 116 -10.64 -10.16 1.97
C GLU A 116 -11.95 -9.44 2.32
N ALA A 117 -12.09 -8.17 1.96
CA ALA A 117 -13.30 -7.41 2.24
C ALA A 117 -14.55 -7.98 1.56
N ARG A 118 -14.43 -8.52 0.34
CA ARG A 118 -15.54 -9.20 -0.34
C ARG A 118 -15.89 -10.54 0.31
N LEU A 119 -14.89 -11.31 0.74
CA LEU A 119 -15.09 -12.58 1.45
C LEU A 119 -15.81 -12.35 2.78
N GLU A 120 -15.41 -11.34 3.54
CA GLU A 120 -16.03 -10.99 4.82
C GLU A 120 -17.33 -10.20 4.66
N LYS A 121 -17.69 -9.78 3.45
CA LYS A 121 -18.85 -8.95 3.12
C LYS A 121 -18.86 -7.61 3.87
N ILE A 122 -17.69 -6.98 4.01
CA ILE A 122 -17.51 -5.71 4.72
C ILE A 122 -17.05 -4.60 3.76
N GLY A 123 -17.65 -3.42 3.90
CA GLY A 123 -17.25 -2.21 3.19
C GLY A 123 -16.25 -1.36 3.99
N GLY A 124 -15.81 -0.25 3.42
CA GLY A 124 -14.87 0.64 4.10
C GLY A 124 -14.42 1.82 3.27
N GLU A 125 -13.43 2.53 3.80
CA GLU A 125 -12.75 3.62 3.11
C GLU A 125 -11.73 3.06 2.11
N ILE A 126 -11.78 3.52 0.85
CA ILE A 126 -10.83 3.12 -0.18
C ILE A 126 -9.53 3.94 -0.04
N LEU A 127 -8.48 3.34 0.51
CA LEU A 127 -7.24 4.04 0.78
C LEU A 127 -6.42 4.26 -0.50
N CYS A 128 -6.09 3.17 -1.19
CA CYS A 128 -5.28 3.23 -2.40
C CYS A 128 -5.48 2.00 -3.30
N TYR A 129 -5.08 2.17 -4.56
CA TYR A 129 -5.02 1.12 -5.57
C TYR A 129 -3.57 0.83 -5.92
N ILE A 130 -3.29 -0.44 -6.25
CA ILE A 130 -1.95 -0.94 -6.58
C ILE A 130 -2.06 -1.90 -7.75
N TRP A 131 -1.25 -1.71 -8.79
CA TRP A 131 -1.16 -2.60 -9.95
C TRP A 131 0.18 -2.50 -10.67
#